data_AF-A0A4R4WZ90-F1
#
_entry.id   AF-A0A4R4WZ90-F1
#
_cell.length_a   1.000
_cell.length_b   1.000
_cell.length_c   1.000
_cell.angle_alpha   90.00
_cell.angle_beta   90.00
_cell.angle_gamma   90.00
#
_symmetry.space_group_name_H-M   'P 1'
#
loop_
_entity.id
_entity.type
_entity.pdbx_description
1 polymer ?
#
loop_
_entity_poly.entity_id
_entity_poly.type
_entity_poly.pdbx_seq_one_letter_code
_entity_poly.pdbx_strand_id
1 'polypeptide(L)'
;PIEIPAQEMYGEQFDIPAPDELIFISSFTGGEVFRSGCTFRRGNGKIFYFSPGDQDYPVYHHPDVLHVIANGAEWAAADPSRRELPALLRSEAGDLDTGRGHRGATHDKEGAE
;
A
#
# COMPACT_ATOMS: atom_id res chain seq x y z
N PRO A 1 0.51 24.22 -2.52
CA PRO A 1 1.56 23.29 -2.01
C PRO A 1 1.37 23.16 -0.50
N ILE A 2 1.66 22.00 0.10
CA ILE A 2 1.68 21.87 1.56
C ILE A 2 3.05 22.34 2.03
N GLU A 3 3.09 23.37 2.87
CA GLU A 3 4.33 23.94 3.40
C GLU A 3 4.49 23.53 4.87
N ILE A 4 5.51 22.73 5.16
CA ILE A 4 5.83 22.28 6.52
C ILE A 4 7.04 23.11 6.99
N PRO A 5 6.90 23.94 8.03
CA PRO A 5 7.97 24.88 8.42
C PRO A 5 9.30 24.20 8.80
N ALA A 6 9.23 23.02 9.42
CA ALA A 6 10.40 22.23 9.78
C ALA A 6 10.04 20.73 9.86
N GLN A 7 10.90 19.88 9.30
CA GLN A 7 10.86 18.42 9.39
C GLN A 7 12.24 17.84 9.06
N GLU A 8 12.48 16.57 9.38
CA GLU A 8 13.65 15.83 8.90
C GLU A 8 13.65 15.75 7.35
N MET A 9 14.83 15.88 6.75
CA MET A 9 15.01 15.75 5.30
C MET A 9 15.31 14.30 4.94
N TYR A 10 14.51 13.75 4.03
CA TYR A 10 14.85 12.58 3.23
C TYR A 10 15.10 13.00 1.79
N GLY A 11 15.95 12.28 1.06
CA GLY A 11 16.32 12.59 -0.31
C GLY A 11 16.42 11.34 -1.18
N GLU A 12 16.33 11.53 -2.50
CA GLU A 12 16.64 10.48 -3.47
C GLU A 12 18.14 10.14 -3.50
N GLN A 13 18.55 8.91 -3.83
CA GLN A 13 17.72 7.78 -4.27
C GLN A 13 17.07 7.04 -3.09
N PHE A 14 15.74 6.94 -3.11
CA PHE A 14 14.98 6.12 -2.17
C PHE A 14 14.84 4.70 -2.71
N ASP A 15 15.48 3.73 -2.04
CA ASP A 15 15.54 2.32 -2.44
C ASP A 15 14.23 1.57 -2.14
N ILE A 16 13.20 1.93 -2.90
CA ILE A 16 11.90 1.29 -2.92
C ILE A 16 11.59 0.85 -4.35
N PRO A 17 10.72 -0.16 -4.55
CA PRO A 17 10.19 -0.45 -5.87
C PRO A 17 9.51 0.80 -6.47
N ALA A 18 9.40 0.85 -7.79
CA ALA A 18 8.60 1.88 -8.44
C ALA A 18 7.17 1.89 -7.86
N PRO A 19 6.65 3.04 -7.41
CA PRO A 19 5.31 3.11 -6.88
C PRO A 19 4.28 2.90 -7.99
N ASP A 20 3.10 2.38 -7.62
CA ASP A 20 1.98 2.28 -8.55
C ASP A 20 1.54 3.69 -8.98
N GLU A 21 1.44 4.60 -8.00
CA GLU A 21 1.18 6.01 -8.22
C GLU A 21 2.06 6.87 -7.29
N LEU A 22 2.70 7.90 -7.86
CA LEU A 22 3.44 8.92 -7.13
C LEU A 22 2.50 10.12 -6.88
N ILE A 23 2.16 10.38 -5.63
CA ILE A 23 1.19 11.39 -5.21
C ILE A 23 1.89 12.70 -4.83
N PHE A 24 3.00 12.61 -4.09
CA PHE A 24 3.74 13.77 -3.60
C PHE A 24 5.23 13.68 -3.89
N ILE A 25 5.80 14.82 -4.26
CA ILE A 25 7.24 15.06 -4.28
C ILE A 25 7.50 16.20 -3.29
N SER A 26 8.37 15.97 -2.32
CA SER A 26 8.87 17.01 -1.43
C SER A 26 10.12 17.64 -2.04
N SER A 27 10.26 18.95 -1.89
CA SER A 27 11.48 19.70 -2.15
C SER A 27 11.98 20.32 -0.85
N PHE A 28 13.28 20.25 -0.61
CA PHE A 28 13.91 20.81 0.58
C PHE A 28 14.78 22.01 0.25
N THR A 29 15.11 22.81 1.26
CA THR A 29 15.89 24.05 1.08
C THR A 29 17.33 23.79 0.60
N GLY A 30 17.87 22.58 0.80
CA GLY A 30 19.17 22.17 0.27
C GLY A 30 19.14 21.80 -1.23
N GLY A 31 17.97 21.79 -1.85
CA GLY A 31 17.77 21.43 -3.26
C GLY A 31 17.44 19.95 -3.47
N GLU A 32 17.42 19.15 -2.41
CA GLU A 32 17.03 17.74 -2.47
C GLU A 32 15.55 17.60 -2.78
N VAL A 33 15.21 16.53 -3.48
CA VAL A 33 13.85 16.10 -3.75
C VAL A 33 13.63 14.69 -3.23
N PHE A 34 12.38 14.37 -2.90
CA PHE A 34 12.02 13.05 -2.36
C PHE A 34 10.61 12.65 -2.78
N ARG A 35 10.44 11.39 -3.19
CA ARG A 35 9.12 10.78 -3.42
C ARG A 35 8.40 10.55 -2.08
N SER A 36 7.78 11.62 -1.57
CA SER A 36 7.23 11.72 -0.22
C SER A 36 5.80 11.20 -0.07
N GLY A 37 5.13 10.83 -1.16
CA GLY A 37 3.79 10.25 -1.14
C GLY A 37 3.65 9.21 -2.23
N CYS A 38 3.51 7.94 -1.88
CA CYS A 38 3.52 6.82 -2.82
C CYS A 38 2.42 5.82 -2.50
N THR A 39 1.82 5.22 -3.53
CA THR A 39 0.89 4.10 -3.37
C THR A 39 1.47 2.80 -3.92
N PHE A 40 1.08 1.68 -3.30
CA PHE A 40 1.43 0.34 -3.75
C PHE A 40 0.27 -0.63 -3.51
N ARG A 41 0.26 -1.73 -4.26
CA ARG A 41 -0.63 -2.88 -4.02
C ARG A 41 0.17 -4.13 -3.69
N ARG A 42 -0.38 -4.93 -2.76
CA ARG A 42 0.12 -6.27 -2.39
C ARG A 42 -1.06 -7.20 -2.18
N GLY A 43 -1.30 -8.10 -3.14
CA GLY A 43 -2.54 -8.89 -3.18
C GLY A 43 -3.77 -7.98 -3.21
N ASN A 44 -4.67 -8.16 -2.26
CA ASN A 44 -5.84 -7.28 -2.07
C ASN A 44 -5.55 -6.06 -1.16
N GLY A 45 -4.36 -5.97 -0.59
CA GLY A 45 -3.94 -4.87 0.27
C GLY A 45 -3.51 -3.65 -0.53
N LYS A 46 -3.92 -2.47 -0.04
CA LYS A 46 -3.47 -1.16 -0.51
C LYS A 46 -2.50 -0.59 0.52
N ILE A 47 -1.42 0.02 0.07
CA ILE A 47 -0.39 0.63 0.91
C ILE A 47 -0.22 2.07 0.47
N PHE A 48 -0.28 3.00 1.43
CA PHE A 48 0.03 4.41 1.22
C PHE A 48 1.22 4.78 2.11
N TYR A 49 2.31 5.21 1.49
CA TYR A 49 3.49 5.76 2.17
C TYR A 49 3.41 7.29 2.12
N PHE A 50 3.55 7.95 3.27
CA PHE A 50 3.57 9.40 3.39
C PHE A 50 4.68 9.82 4.36
N SER A 51 5.62 10.63 3.86
CA SER A 51 6.90 10.91 4.53
C SER A 51 6.84 11.81 5.76
N PRO A 52 6.06 12.91 5.80
CA PRO A 52 6.16 13.86 6.92
C PRO A 52 5.76 13.24 8.26
N GLY A 53 6.62 13.35 9.28
CA GLY A 53 6.30 12.79 10.60
C GLY A 53 7.46 12.64 11.59
N ASP A 54 8.55 13.39 11.46
CA ASP A 54 9.66 13.32 12.42
C ASP A 54 9.21 13.72 13.84
N GLN A 55 9.69 12.98 14.85
CA GLN A 55 9.26 13.10 16.24
C GLN A 55 9.66 14.42 16.91
N ASP A 56 10.70 15.11 16.43
CA ASP A 56 11.21 16.33 17.05
C ASP A 56 10.42 17.57 16.62
N TYR A 57 9.55 17.43 15.61
CA TYR A 57 8.74 18.51 15.05
C TYR A 57 7.24 18.24 15.18
N PRO A 58 6.40 19.27 15.35
CA PRO A 58 4.95 19.11 15.48
C PRO A 58 4.26 18.87 14.12
N VAL A 59 4.83 18.01 13.26
CA VAL A 59 4.36 17.77 11.89
C VAL A 59 2.92 17.23 11.88
N TYR A 60 2.59 16.35 12.82
CA TYR A 60 1.22 15.81 12.96
C TYR A 60 0.19 16.80 13.52
N HIS A 61 0.59 18.02 13.90
CA HIS A 61 -0.35 19.10 14.25
C HIS A 61 -0.75 19.93 13.03
N HIS A 62 -0.08 19.73 11.89
CA HIS A 62 -0.38 20.46 10.65
C HIS A 62 -1.71 19.96 10.06
N PRO A 63 -2.69 20.84 9.79
CA PRO A 63 -4.03 20.43 9.35
C PRO A 63 -4.00 19.66 8.02
N ASP A 64 -3.17 20.08 7.06
CA ASP A 64 -3.07 19.38 5.78
C ASP A 64 -2.41 17.99 5.90
N VAL A 65 -1.47 17.82 6.83
CA VAL A 65 -0.84 16.51 7.09
C VAL A 65 -1.88 15.55 7.63
N LEU A 66 -2.68 15.99 8.60
CA LEU A 66 -3.79 15.20 9.15
C LEU A 66 -4.85 14.89 8.08
N HIS A 67 -5.14 15.85 7.20
CA HIS A 67 -6.09 15.65 6.10
C HIS A 67 -5.59 14.60 5.09
N VAL A 68 -4.31 14.63 4.72
CA VAL A 68 -3.70 13.63 3.85
C VAL A 68 -3.72 12.24 4.51
N ILE A 69 -3.43 12.14 5.81
CA ILE A 69 -3.48 10.87 6.55
C ILE A 69 -4.92 10.32 6.56
N ALA A 70 -5.92 11.17 6.82
CA ALA A 70 -7.32 10.75 6.82
C ALA A 70 -7.75 10.21 5.45
N ASN A 71 -7.43 10.93 4.37
CA ASN A 71 -7.72 10.51 3.00
C ASN A 71 -6.97 9.23 2.62
N GLY A 72 -5.70 9.12 3.04
CA GLY A 72 -4.88 7.94 2.82
C GLY A 72 -5.42 6.70 3.53
N ALA A 73 -5.92 6.87 4.77
CA ALA A 73 -6.56 5.79 5.53
C ALA A 73 -7.87 5.34 4.89
N GLU A 74 -8.71 6.27 4.45
CA GLU A 74 -9.95 5.96 3.73
C GLU A 74 -9.65 5.26 2.40
N TRP A 75 -8.68 5.75 1.62
CA TRP A 75 -8.27 5.12 0.37
C TRP A 75 -7.72 3.70 0.58
N ALA A 76 -6.91 3.51 1.63
CA ALA A 76 -6.27 2.24 1.96
C ALA A 76 -7.25 1.20 2.51
N ALA A 77 -8.49 1.60 2.85
CA ALA A 77 -9.52 0.66 3.27
C ALA A 77 -9.69 -0.45 2.21
N ALA A 78 -9.60 -1.69 2.69
CA ALA A 78 -9.71 -2.87 1.85
C ALA A 78 -11.14 -2.99 1.32
N ASP A 79 -11.27 -3.43 0.06
CA ASP A 79 -12.58 -3.76 -0.50
C ASP A 79 -13.09 -5.06 0.14
N PRO A 80 -14.16 -5.03 0.95
CA PRO A 80 -14.68 -6.22 1.63
C PRO A 80 -15.15 -7.29 0.64
N SER A 81 -15.63 -6.88 -0.55
CA SER A 81 -16.15 -7.79 -1.57
C SER A 81 -15.08 -8.69 -2.19
N ARG A 82 -13.81 -8.32 -2.04
CA ARG A 82 -12.66 -9.07 -2.58
C ARG A 82 -12.02 -10.02 -1.58
N ARG A 83 -12.48 -10.03 -0.32
CA ARG A 83 -11.93 -10.87 0.75
C ARG A 83 -12.80 -12.12 0.92
N GLU A 84 -12.42 -13.18 0.22
CA GLU A 84 -12.95 -14.51 0.51
C GLU A 84 -12.28 -15.07 1.77
N LEU A 85 -13.06 -15.71 2.64
CA LEU A 85 -12.49 -16.47 3.75
C LEU A 85 -11.68 -17.64 3.17
N PRO A 86 -10.49 -17.95 3.72
CA PRO A 86 -9.73 -19.10 3.26
C PRO A 86 -10.60 -20.35 3.41
N ALA A 87 -10.86 -21.03 2.28
CA ALA A 87 -11.62 -22.27 2.27
C ALA A 87 -10.69 -23.42 2.67
N LEU A 88 -11.14 -24.22 3.63
CA LEU A 88 -10.45 -25.46 4.01
C LEU A 88 -10.81 -26.51 2.97
N LEU A 89 -9.94 -26.69 1.97
CA LEU A 89 -10.07 -27.77 1.00
C LEU A 89 -9.81 -29.09 1.75
N ARG A 90 -10.85 -29.90 1.92
CA ARG A 90 -10.72 -31.28 2.41
C ARG A 90 -10.46 -32.19 1.22
N SER A 91 -9.32 -32.85 1.21
CA SER A 91 -9.04 -34.00 0.35
C SER A 91 -9.38 -35.29 1.10
N GLU A 92 -9.93 -36.28 0.40
CA GLU A 92 -10.12 -37.63 0.94
C GLU A 92 -8.75 -38.32 1.08
N ALA A 93 -8.68 -39.34 1.94
CA ALA A 93 -7.47 -40.14 2.08
C ALA A 93 -7.18 -40.89 0.77
N GLY A 94 -6.02 -40.64 0.15
CA GLY A 94 -5.62 -41.23 -1.14
C GLY A 94 -5.77 -40.29 -2.35
N ASP A 95 -6.37 -39.11 -2.19
CA ASP A 95 -6.50 -38.10 -3.26
C ASP A 95 -5.14 -37.59 -3.76
N LEU A 96 -4.20 -37.38 -2.82
CA LEU A 96 -2.83 -36.95 -3.14
C LEU A 96 -2.04 -38.05 -3.86
N ASP A 97 -2.31 -39.33 -3.57
CA ASP A 97 -1.60 -40.47 -4.14
C ASP A 97 -2.13 -40.85 -5.53
N THR A 98 -3.43 -40.64 -5.77
CA THR A 98 -4.10 -40.97 -7.05
C THR A 98 -4.15 -39.80 -8.03
N GLY A 99 -3.71 -38.60 -7.61
CA GLY A 99 -3.79 -37.38 -8.42
C GLY A 99 -5.22 -36.88 -8.66
N ARG A 100 -6.22 -37.43 -7.97
CA ARG A 100 -7.60 -36.93 -7.97
C ARG A 100 -7.77 -35.94 -6.82
N GLY A 101 -8.23 -34.73 -7.11
CA GLY A 101 -8.70 -33.81 -6.07
C GLY A 101 -7.92 -32.50 -5.93
N HIS A 102 -6.66 -32.41 -6.39
CA HIS A 102 -5.94 -31.14 -6.41
C HIS A 102 -6.09 -30.42 -7.75
N ARG A 103 -7.21 -29.71 -7.93
CA ARG A 103 -7.23 -28.54 -8.82
C ARG A 103 -6.71 -27.39 -7.97
N GLY A 104 -5.56 -26.82 -8.33
CA GLY A 104 -4.85 -25.84 -7.49
C GLY A 104 -5.70 -24.62 -7.07
N ALA A 105 -5.12 -23.75 -6.23
CA ALA A 105 -5.80 -22.60 -5.63
C ALA A 105 -6.25 -21.49 -6.61
N THR A 106 -6.06 -21.69 -7.92
CA THR A 106 -6.51 -20.78 -8.97
C THR A 106 -7.82 -21.31 -9.54
N HIS A 107 -8.95 -20.79 -9.05
CA HIS A 107 -10.17 -20.83 -9.83
C HIS A 107 -9.94 -20.04 -11.12
N ASP A 108 -9.99 -20.72 -12.27
CA ASP A 108 -10.07 -20.06 -13.57
C ASP A 108 -11.23 -19.08 -13.56
N LYS A 109 -10.91 -17.79 -13.74
CA LYS A 109 -11.88 -16.80 -14.17
C LYS A 109 -12.06 -16.93 -15.69
N GLU A 110 -12.67 -18.02 -16.12
CA GLU A 110 -13.27 -18.08 -17.46
C GLU A 110 -14.75 -17.69 -17.35
N GLY A 111 -15.13 -16.62 -18.05
CA GLY A 111 -16.53 -16.24 -18.25
C GLY A 111 -16.94 -14.89 -17.64
N ALA A 112 -16.41 -13.79 -18.19
CA ALA A 112 -17.15 -12.53 -18.26
C ALA A 112 -17.08 -12.07 -19.72
N GLU A 113 -18.21 -12.23 -20.40
CA GLU A 113 -18.49 -11.79 -21.77
C GLU A 113 -18.38 -10.26 -21.90
#